data_AF-A0AAD7JJL9-F1
#
_entry.id   AF-A0AAD7JJL9-F1
#
_cell.length_a   1.000
_cell.length_b   1.000
_cell.length_c   1.000
_cell.angle_alpha   90.00
_cell.angle_beta   90.00
_cell.angle_gamma   90.00
#
_symmetry.space_group_name_H-M   'P 1'
#
loop_
_entity.id
_entity.type
_entity.pdbx_description
1 polymer ?
#
loop_
_entity_poly.entity_id
_entity_poly.type
_entity_poly.pdbx_seq_one_letter_code
_entity_poly.pdbx_strand_id
1 'polypeptide(L)'
;QPVARVQAKHDGGTGGAKVPADEAGGLDNHAYLSRGAKVMLTRNLWQAQGLVNATVETVEDVVWLPGSSRSDLPLAVLVSCPTYTGPTRWKTEPRPDFPDGIPIVPIPAVKSTFEHDGKNMSRTQTPL
;
A
#
# COMPACT_ATOMS: atom_id res chain seq x y z
N GLN A 1 11.66 -13.02 5.18
CA GLN A 1 11.15 -12.43 6.45
C GLN A 1 9.74 -12.96 6.70
N PRO A 2 9.20 -12.92 7.93
CA PRO A 2 7.80 -13.31 8.16
C PRO A 2 6.85 -12.44 7.32
N VAL A 3 5.73 -13.04 6.90
CA VAL A 3 4.72 -12.40 6.04
C VAL A 3 3.50 -12.02 6.88
N ALA A 4 3.07 -10.76 6.78
CA ALA A 4 1.82 -10.26 7.31
C ALA A 4 0.72 -10.43 6.24
N ARG A 5 -0.40 -11.07 6.61
CA ARG A 5 -1.61 -11.12 5.78
C ARG A 5 -2.58 -10.06 6.28
N VAL A 6 -2.55 -8.90 5.63
CA VAL A 6 -3.38 -7.74 5.95
C VAL A 6 -4.77 -7.92 5.36
N GLN A 7 -5.80 -7.78 6.19
CA GLN A 7 -7.20 -7.82 5.75
C GLN A 7 -7.70 -6.40 5.47
N ALA A 8 -8.40 -6.22 4.35
CA ALA A 8 -9.04 -4.96 4.04
C ALA A 8 -10.19 -4.66 5.00
N LYS A 9 -10.43 -3.38 5.27
CA LYS A 9 -11.61 -2.94 6.01
C LYS A 9 -12.75 -2.67 5.03
N HIS A 10 -13.95 -3.17 5.34
CA HIS A 10 -15.15 -2.99 4.53
C HIS A 10 -16.22 -2.22 5.30
N ASP A 11 -16.87 -1.27 4.65
CA ASP A 11 -18.08 -0.60 5.17
C ASP A 11 -19.22 -0.76 4.13
N GLY A 12 -20.50 -0.69 4.56
CA GLY A 12 -21.67 -0.67 3.66
C GLY A 12 -22.45 -1.98 3.49
N GLY A 13 -22.16 -3.02 4.28
CA GLY A 13 -22.98 -4.24 4.39
C GLY A 13 -22.21 -5.55 4.37
N THR A 14 -22.92 -6.67 4.49
CA THR A 14 -22.36 -8.02 4.39
C THR A 14 -22.14 -8.39 2.92
N GLY A 15 -20.88 -8.48 2.48
CA GLY A 15 -20.57 -8.84 1.09
C GLY A 15 -19.32 -8.16 0.54
N GLY A 16 -18.90 -7.02 1.12
CA GLY A 16 -17.74 -6.25 0.64
C GLY A 16 -16.45 -7.07 0.49
N ALA A 17 -16.23 -8.08 1.33
CA ALA A 17 -15.08 -8.97 1.23
C ALA A 17 -15.08 -9.92 0.01
N LYS A 18 -16.25 -10.15 -0.60
CA LYS A 18 -16.42 -11.01 -1.79
C LYS A 18 -16.34 -10.24 -3.10
N VAL A 19 -16.49 -8.91 -3.04
CA VAL A 19 -16.39 -8.04 -4.21
C VAL A 19 -14.97 -8.14 -4.79
N PRO A 20 -14.80 -8.31 -6.10
CA PRO A 20 -13.46 -8.38 -6.69
C PRO A 20 -12.75 -7.02 -6.61
N ALA A 21 -11.43 -7.02 -6.75
CA ALA A 21 -10.61 -5.82 -6.53
C ALA A 21 -10.88 -4.73 -7.57
N ASP A 22 -11.15 -5.12 -8.82
CA ASP A 22 -11.52 -4.24 -9.94
C ASP A 22 -12.77 -3.40 -9.66
N GLU A 23 -13.83 -4.03 -9.14
CA GLU A 23 -15.04 -3.35 -8.67
C GLU A 23 -14.76 -2.48 -7.43
N ALA A 24 -13.81 -2.89 -6.58
CA ALA A 24 -13.42 -2.17 -5.38
C ALA A 24 -12.35 -1.07 -5.60
N GLY A 25 -12.19 -0.58 -6.83
CA GLY A 25 -11.24 0.48 -7.19
C GLY A 25 -9.77 0.06 -7.17
N GLY A 26 -9.50 -1.20 -7.50
CA GLY A 26 -8.17 -1.81 -7.55
C GLY A 26 -7.61 -2.21 -6.18
N LEU A 27 -8.41 -2.19 -5.12
CA LEU A 27 -7.97 -2.53 -3.77
C LEU A 27 -8.23 -4.00 -3.47
N ASP A 28 -7.19 -4.76 -3.17
CA ASP A 28 -7.33 -6.16 -2.80
C ASP A 28 -8.00 -6.36 -1.43
N ASN A 29 -8.72 -7.47 -1.30
CA ASN A 29 -9.29 -7.87 -0.01
C ASN A 29 -8.20 -8.33 0.97
N HIS A 30 -7.10 -8.89 0.46
CA HIS A 30 -5.96 -9.33 1.26
C HIS A 30 -4.66 -8.85 0.62
N ALA A 31 -3.81 -8.19 1.39
CA ALA A 31 -2.44 -7.86 0.99
C ALA A 31 -1.45 -8.72 1.79
N TYR A 32 -0.40 -9.18 1.12
CA TYR A 32 0.67 -9.97 1.74
C TYR A 32 1.95 -9.15 1.77
N LEU A 33 2.35 -8.74 2.97
CA LEU A 33 3.46 -7.81 3.16
C LEU A 33 4.59 -8.50 3.90
N SER A 34 5.80 -8.35 3.36
CA SER A 34 7.04 -8.76 4.02
C SER A 34 8.09 -7.72 3.69
N ARG A 35 8.92 -7.36 4.66
CA ARG A 35 10.08 -6.53 4.38
C ARG A 35 11.02 -7.24 3.39
N GLY A 36 11.56 -6.46 2.46
CA GLY A 36 12.30 -6.88 1.28
C GLY A 36 11.44 -7.33 0.08
N ALA A 37 10.11 -7.43 0.23
CA ALA A 37 9.24 -7.81 -0.89
C ALA A 37 9.21 -6.70 -1.95
N LYS A 38 9.14 -7.12 -3.22
CA LYS A 38 8.80 -6.24 -4.33
C LYS A 38 7.28 -6.11 -4.42
N VAL A 39 6.80 -4.87 -4.45
CA VAL A 39 5.37 -4.53 -4.49
C VAL A 39 5.11 -3.57 -5.64
N MET A 40 3.88 -3.51 -6.14
CA MET A 40 3.54 -2.65 -7.27
C MET A 40 2.51 -1.64 -6.84
N LEU A 41 2.77 -0.33 -7.02
CA LEU A 41 1.72 0.65 -6.80
C LEU A 41 0.56 0.37 -7.76
N THR A 42 -0.64 0.13 -7.23
CA THR A 42 -1.82 -0.20 -8.04
C THR A 42 -2.61 1.04 -8.48
N ARG A 43 -2.15 2.24 -8.08
CA ARG A 43 -2.73 3.51 -8.50
C ARG A 43 -1.76 4.68 -8.41
N ASN A 44 -2.11 5.76 -9.10
CA ASN A 44 -1.40 7.02 -9.00
C ASN A 44 -1.63 7.67 -7.64
N LEU A 45 -0.55 7.93 -6.91
CA LEU A 45 -0.59 8.63 -5.62
C LEU A 45 -0.06 10.06 -5.75
N TRP A 46 1.05 10.25 -6.46
CA TRP A 46 1.65 11.56 -6.72
C TRP A 46 2.50 11.53 -7.98
N GLN A 47 1.84 11.67 -9.13
CA GLN A 47 2.48 11.47 -10.44
C GLN A 47 3.64 12.44 -10.69
N ALA A 48 3.45 13.72 -10.35
CA ALA A 48 4.47 14.75 -10.49
C ALA A 48 5.76 14.48 -9.71
N GLN A 49 5.72 13.57 -8.73
CA GLN A 49 6.88 13.19 -7.92
C GLN A 49 7.27 11.72 -8.11
N GLY A 50 6.74 11.02 -9.12
CA GLY A 50 7.16 9.65 -9.45
C GLY A 50 6.46 8.52 -8.69
N LEU A 51 5.42 8.80 -7.88
CA LEU A 51 4.57 7.77 -7.28
C LEU A 51 3.38 7.46 -8.21
N VAL A 52 3.68 6.70 -9.26
CA VAL A 52 2.74 6.37 -10.34
C VAL A 52 2.33 4.90 -10.28
N ASN A 53 1.15 4.60 -10.82
CA ASN A 53 0.68 3.23 -10.99
C ASN A 53 1.70 2.38 -11.79
N ALA A 54 1.74 1.09 -11.51
CA ALA A 54 2.60 0.09 -12.14
C ALA A 54 4.12 0.24 -11.89
N THR A 55 4.52 1.11 -10.96
CA THR A 55 5.92 1.15 -10.48
C THR A 55 6.16 0.06 -9.45
N VAL A 56 7.34 -0.57 -9.53
CA VAL A 56 7.74 -1.65 -8.64
C VAL A 56 8.68 -1.11 -7.58
N GLU A 57 8.24 -1.19 -6.33
CA GLU A 57 8.96 -0.70 -5.16
C GLU A 57 9.41 -1.82 -4.24
N THR A 58 10.21 -1.50 -3.22
CA THR A 58 10.66 -2.47 -2.22
C THR A 58 10.13 -2.09 -0.85
N VAL A 59 9.48 -3.03 -0.14
CA VAL A 59 9.02 -2.81 1.23
C VAL A 59 10.23 -2.76 2.17
N GLU A 60 10.47 -1.61 2.78
CA GLU A 60 11.54 -1.41 3.76
C GLU A 60 11.05 -1.70 5.18
N ASP A 61 9.80 -1.36 5.50
CA ASP A 61 9.16 -1.71 6.77
C ASP A 61 7.63 -1.60 6.70
N VAL A 62 6.94 -2.09 7.72
CA VAL A 62 5.49 -1.92 7.89
C VAL A 62 5.22 -1.30 9.26
N VAL A 63 4.57 -0.13 9.27
CA VAL A 63 4.28 0.62 10.48
C VAL A 63 2.87 0.28 10.96
N TRP A 64 2.77 -0.23 12.19
CA TRP A 64 1.53 -0.64 12.82
C TRP A 64 1.13 0.32 13.94
N LEU A 65 -0.17 0.41 14.23
CA LEU A 65 -0.61 1.08 15.45
C LEU A 65 -0.20 0.25 16.68
N PRO A 66 0.13 0.91 17.81
CA PRO A 66 0.42 0.20 19.05
C PRO A 66 -0.74 -0.71 19.46
N GLY A 67 -0.44 -1.99 19.73
CA GLY A 67 -1.45 -2.99 20.13
C GLY A 67 -2.20 -3.67 18.97
N SER A 68 -1.96 -3.28 17.71
CA SER A 68 -2.56 -3.95 16.55
C SER A 68 -2.00 -5.35 16.31
N SER A 69 -2.84 -6.21 15.76
CA SER A 69 -2.40 -7.46 15.16
C SER A 69 -1.70 -7.16 13.83
N ARG A 70 -0.72 -7.99 13.44
CA ARG A 70 -0.09 -7.93 12.12
C ARG A 70 -1.00 -8.39 10.98
N SER A 71 -2.28 -8.60 11.26
CA SER A 71 -3.36 -8.82 10.28
C SER A 71 -4.22 -7.59 10.01
N ASP A 72 -4.08 -6.54 10.83
CA ASP A 72 -4.88 -5.32 10.74
C ASP A 72 -4.39 -4.45 9.56
N LEU A 73 -5.05 -3.33 9.29
CA LEU A 73 -4.49 -2.34 8.37
C LEU A 73 -3.29 -1.64 9.03
N PRO A 74 -2.12 -1.59 8.38
CA PRO A 74 -1.00 -0.82 8.88
C PRO A 74 -1.30 0.68 8.79
N LEU A 75 -0.63 1.47 9.62
CA LEU A 75 -0.64 2.93 9.51
C LEU A 75 -0.02 3.37 8.18
N ALA A 76 1.09 2.73 7.80
CA ALA A 76 1.72 2.90 6.49
C ALA A 76 2.65 1.72 6.19
N VAL A 77 2.85 1.45 4.91
CA VAL A 77 3.95 0.61 4.42
C VAL A 77 5.06 1.53 3.95
N LEU A 78 6.26 1.36 4.48
CA LEU A 78 7.43 2.13 4.04
C LEU A 78 8.02 1.45 2.82
N VAL A 79 8.07 2.14 1.69
CA VAL A 79 8.64 1.61 0.45
C VAL A 79 9.80 2.47 -0.03
N SER A 80 10.88 1.84 -0.48
CA SER A 80 11.95 2.55 -1.18
C SER A 80 11.53 2.77 -2.64
N CYS A 81 11.49 4.03 -3.08
CA CYS A 81 11.06 4.42 -4.43
C CYS A 81 12.16 5.14 -5.22
N PRO A 82 12.82 4.45 -6.17
CA PRO A 82 13.87 5.04 -7.02
C PRO A 82 13.41 6.21 -7.87
N THR A 83 12.16 6.19 -8.32
CA THR A 83 11.58 7.22 -9.18
C THR A 83 11.06 8.43 -8.39
N TYR A 84 11.06 8.36 -7.05
CA TYR A 84 10.52 9.43 -6.23
C TYR A 84 11.45 10.63 -6.15
N THR A 85 10.96 11.80 -6.55
CA THR A 85 11.73 13.06 -6.55
C THR A 85 11.27 14.07 -5.50
N GLY A 86 10.24 13.72 -4.72
CA GLY A 86 9.70 14.61 -3.70
C GLY A 86 10.49 14.62 -2.39
N PRO A 87 10.04 15.41 -1.40
CA PRO A 87 10.67 15.45 -0.08
C PRO A 87 10.57 14.10 0.63
N THR A 88 11.68 13.63 1.20
CA THR A 88 11.69 12.46 2.09
C THR A 88 12.53 12.71 3.33
N ARG A 89 12.11 12.11 4.44
CA ARG A 89 12.87 12.09 5.70
C ARG A 89 13.87 10.94 5.78
N TRP A 90 13.61 9.85 5.04
CA TRP A 90 14.38 8.61 5.16
C TRP A 90 14.86 8.15 3.79
N LYS A 91 16.05 7.57 3.77
CA LYS A 91 16.61 6.91 2.60
C LYS A 91 17.15 5.55 3.02
N THR A 92 17.25 4.62 2.07
CA THR A 92 17.98 3.38 2.28
C THR A 92 19.47 3.68 2.45
N GLU A 93 20.25 2.69 2.85
CA GLU A 93 21.71 2.78 2.72
C GLU A 93 22.12 3.04 1.25
N PRO A 94 23.22 3.77 1.02
CA PRO A 94 23.85 3.94 -0.28
C PRO A 94 24.11 2.62 -1.00
N ARG A 95 23.99 2.64 -2.33
CA ARG A 95 24.23 1.51 -3.23
C ARG A 95 24.98 1.99 -4.48
N PRO A 96 25.64 1.12 -5.26
CA PRO A 96 26.35 1.54 -6.48
C PRO A 96 25.50 2.39 -7.44
N ASP A 97 24.23 2.01 -7.66
CA ASP A 97 23.31 2.76 -8.53
C ASP A 97 22.61 3.94 -7.82
N PHE A 98 22.71 4.01 -6.49
CA PHE A 98 22.05 5.02 -5.63
C PHE A 98 23.02 5.48 -4.54
N PRO A 99 24.02 6.33 -4.85
CA PRO A 99 25.08 6.71 -3.91
C PRO A 99 24.54 7.52 -2.72
N ASP A 100 23.40 8.18 -2.87
CA ASP A 100 22.71 8.90 -1.79
C ASP A 100 21.62 8.07 -1.10
N GLY A 101 21.48 6.79 -1.46
CA GLY A 101 20.38 5.92 -1.07
C GLY A 101 19.08 6.20 -1.83
N ILE A 102 18.14 5.26 -1.76
CA ILE A 102 16.82 5.38 -2.40
C ILE A 102 15.85 6.07 -1.42
N PRO A 103 15.08 7.07 -1.85
CA PRO A 103 14.03 7.69 -1.02
C PRO A 103 13.04 6.65 -0.47
N ILE A 104 12.73 6.73 0.83
CA ILE A 104 11.71 5.90 1.46
C ILE A 104 10.45 6.74 1.66
N VAL A 105 9.31 6.24 1.21
CA VAL A 105 8.03 6.94 1.24
C VAL A 105 6.99 6.11 2.01
N PRO A 106 6.24 6.70 2.95
CA PRO A 106 5.12 6.02 3.58
C PRO A 106 3.92 5.93 2.63
N ILE A 107 3.43 4.73 2.40
CA ILE A 107 2.21 4.44 1.64
C ILE A 107 1.09 4.12 2.63
N PRO A 108 0.17 5.06 2.91
CA PRO A 108 -0.97 4.80 3.80
C PRO A 108 -2.02 3.94 3.10
N ALA A 109 -2.88 3.29 3.89
CA ALA A 109 -4.08 2.68 3.36
C ALA A 109 -5.00 3.75 2.75
N VAL A 110 -5.64 3.43 1.62
CA VAL A 110 -6.57 4.31 0.92
C VAL A 110 -7.95 3.69 0.94
N LYS A 111 -8.99 4.53 0.95
CA LYS A 111 -10.39 4.11 0.88
C LYS A 111 -10.93 4.30 -0.54
N SER A 112 -11.60 3.28 -1.05
CA SER A 112 -12.36 3.31 -2.31
C SER A 112 -13.83 3.09 -2.02
N THR A 113 -14.71 3.87 -2.63
CA THR A 113 -16.17 3.75 -2.55
C THR A 113 -16.71 3.28 -3.89
N PHE A 114 -17.63 2.32 -3.86
CA PHE A 114 -18.20 1.71 -5.06
C PHE A 114 -19.63 1.23 -4.78
N GLU A 115 -20.41 1.05 -5.84
CA GLU A 115 -21.76 0.48 -5.75
C GLU A 115 -21.72 -1.01 -6.06
N HIS A 116 -22.40 -1.82 -5.24
CA HIS A 116 -22.57 -3.25 -5.47
C HIS A 116 -23.96 -3.67 -4.97
N ASP A 117 -24.72 -4.39 -5.79
CA ASP A 117 -26.11 -4.80 -5.50
C ASP A 117 -27.01 -3.64 -5.02
N GLY A 118 -26.90 -2.46 -5.65
CA GLY A 118 -27.69 -1.26 -5.30
C GLY A 118 -27.34 -0.66 -3.94
N LYS A 119 -26.19 -1.03 -3.35
CA LYS A 119 -25.69 -0.48 -2.08
C LYS A 119 -24.35 0.20 -2.28
N ASN A 120 -24.20 1.36 -1.64
CA ASN A 120 -22.90 2.02 -1.52
C ASN A 120 -22.04 1.29 -0.49
N MET A 121 -20.93 0.75 -0.96
CA MET A 121 -19.93 0.04 -0.17
C MET A 121 -18.59 0.76 -0.25
N SER A 122 -17.67 0.35 0.62
CA SER A 122 -16.29 0.81 0.53
C SER A 122 -15.30 -0.21 1.02
N ARG A 123 -14.08 -0.14 0.48
CA ARG A 123 -12.92 -0.95 0.87
C ARG A 123 -11.75 -0.03 1.21
N THR A 124 -11.07 -0.33 2.31
CA THR A 124 -9.82 0.35 2.70
C THR A 124 -8.68 -0.67 2.71
N GLN A 125 -7.63 -0.40 1.95
CA GLN A 125 -6.43 -1.25 1.83
C GLN A 125 -5.22 -0.41 1.36
N THR A 126 -3.99 -0.92 1.57
CA THR A 126 -2.78 -0.37 0.95
C THR A 126 -2.80 -0.59 -0.58
N PRO A 127 -2.55 0.43 -1.40
CA PRO A 127 -2.56 0.32 -2.87
C PRO A 127 -1.24 -0.24 -3.42
N LEU A 128 -0.89 -1.48 -3.05
CA LEU A 128 0.40 -2.15 -3.28
C LEU A 128 0.27 -3.58 -3.80
#